data_AF-A0A9W8R3Z9-F1
#
_entry.id   AF-A0A9W8R3Z9-F1
#
_cell.length_a   1.000
_cell.length_b   1.000
_cell.length_c   1.000
_cell.angle_alpha   90.00
_cell.angle_beta   90.00
_cell.angle_gamma   90.00
#
_symmetry.space_group_name_H-M   'P 1'
#
loop_
_entity.id
_entity.type
_entity.pdbx_description
1 polymer ?
#
loop_
_entity_poly.entity_id
_entity_poly.type
_entity_poly.pdbx_seq_one_letter_code
_entity_poly.pdbx_strand_id
1 'polypeptide(L)'
;MGRNPNNSLREAVKTLPNLSCFLIDGRQDLNPAEFMHTERHVLLLSMADCPIPLPTKFVSYECLRGLVYLDISGTPGSVRPFLQRDLLPELRVLKIRHKEVDDAAFEALTTQFETRLWSLDLGSNKLTDHALEFLGARCLYPTDLRSDVHFDVEGKLEFGRVTPDYGGWIRVVESPWSGSFDHPERHLVDAPSYDPHDTLPQEDQLKRLDGRGPIQSDSADGVCRGLLGEDPYFASASFQSSQGLTHLNLSDNQISSLGIRKLLTLGRGHLQQFSCDSMPLVPPSKATARAWPRTAKLYGYLYVHTLRPVLSSNLRVVRLHHSVVTQIPTLEIDGLSTMARLCIAETSILPRSEKAFAQALVPDTNPRLTSLTLTRIPRRSSGPLISKLINLLKLLSIQERIISDAQSRRGPCTLAGLRHLRLEFEPDPFEEGFSMAEDLDAEELLNSGDKGFSFFEDEVQQQPPRPSSVIGRTLNSSLPIQSEDESVRHEPEYLSADVSLDEQLTKVQVWIGPKVSDNSVVDTRGYTLLSLGISHGVVHGGDAPDYRNADADQP
;
A
#
# COMPACT_ATOMS: atom_id res chain seq x y z
N MET A 1 -40.16 -3.93 -30.93
CA MET A 1 -39.43 -5.07 -30.32
C MET A 1 -37.95 -4.74 -30.40
N GLY A 2 -37.28 -4.55 -29.25
CA GLY A 2 -35.84 -4.27 -29.24
C GLY A 2 -35.06 -5.45 -29.80
N ARG A 3 -34.04 -5.18 -30.64
CA ARG A 3 -33.14 -6.25 -31.13
C ARG A 3 -32.47 -6.90 -29.93
N ASN A 4 -32.49 -8.24 -29.88
CA ASN A 4 -31.73 -8.98 -28.87
C ASN A 4 -30.23 -8.62 -29.03
N PRO A 5 -29.59 -8.07 -27.99
CA PRO A 5 -28.20 -7.63 -28.06
C PRO A 5 -27.24 -8.79 -28.34
N ASN A 6 -27.51 -10.01 -27.85
CA ASN A 6 -26.71 -11.18 -28.19
C ASN A 6 -26.78 -11.55 -29.69
N ASN A 7 -27.97 -11.42 -30.30
CA ASN A 7 -28.10 -11.64 -31.75
C ASN A 7 -27.29 -10.59 -32.53
N SER A 8 -27.31 -9.34 -32.09
CA SER A 8 -26.56 -8.26 -32.73
C SER A 8 -25.06 -8.49 -32.61
N LEU A 9 -24.58 -8.91 -31.43
CA LEU A 9 -23.17 -9.24 -31.21
C LEU A 9 -22.73 -10.47 -32.02
N ARG A 10 -23.58 -11.50 -32.11
CA ARG A 10 -23.32 -12.68 -32.93
C ARG A 10 -23.18 -12.33 -34.41
N GLU A 11 -24.04 -11.45 -34.92
CA GLU A 11 -23.93 -10.95 -36.29
C GLU A 11 -22.72 -10.02 -36.48
N ALA A 12 -22.37 -9.19 -35.50
CA ALA A 12 -21.14 -8.39 -35.52
C ALA A 12 -19.88 -9.28 -35.61
N VAL A 13 -19.82 -10.34 -34.81
CA VAL A 13 -18.71 -11.33 -34.85
C VAL A 13 -18.62 -12.00 -36.21
N LYS A 14 -19.74 -12.32 -36.87
CA LYS A 14 -19.70 -12.85 -38.25
C LYS A 14 -19.20 -11.82 -39.26
N THR A 15 -19.70 -10.59 -39.17
CA THR A 15 -19.51 -9.54 -40.19
C THR A 15 -18.19 -8.79 -40.10
N LEU A 16 -17.58 -8.66 -38.92
CA LEU A 16 -16.38 -7.84 -38.70
C LEU A 16 -15.09 -8.69 -38.67
N PRO A 17 -14.38 -8.88 -39.81
CA PRO A 17 -13.31 -9.89 -39.96
C PRO A 17 -12.18 -9.80 -38.93
N ASN A 18 -11.91 -8.60 -38.42
CA ASN A 18 -10.79 -8.33 -37.51
C ASN A 18 -11.21 -8.11 -36.05
N LEU A 19 -12.44 -8.48 -35.68
CA LEU A 19 -12.92 -8.33 -34.30
C LEU A 19 -12.26 -9.38 -33.39
N SER A 20 -11.28 -8.95 -32.60
CA SER A 20 -10.46 -9.80 -31.72
C SER A 20 -10.50 -9.39 -30.24
N CYS A 21 -11.04 -8.20 -29.93
CA CYS A 21 -11.11 -7.64 -28.58
C CYS A 21 -12.56 -7.38 -28.19
N PHE A 22 -12.97 -7.87 -27.01
CA PHE A 22 -14.33 -7.78 -26.50
C PHE A 22 -14.31 -7.14 -25.10
N LEU A 23 -14.99 -6.00 -24.96
CA LEU A 23 -15.19 -5.31 -23.69
C LEU A 23 -16.71 -5.24 -23.43
N ILE A 24 -17.19 -6.04 -22.48
CA ILE A 24 -18.61 -6.17 -22.17
C ILE A 24 -18.91 -5.96 -20.68
N ASP A 25 -18.03 -5.25 -19.98
CA ASP A 25 -18.11 -5.01 -18.53
C ASP A 25 -19.48 -4.47 -18.09
N GLY A 26 -19.97 -4.97 -16.95
CA GLY A 26 -21.24 -4.58 -16.33
C GLY A 26 -22.50 -4.97 -17.12
N ARG A 27 -22.37 -5.59 -18.30
CA ARG A 27 -23.51 -5.94 -19.14
C ARG A 27 -24.24 -7.15 -18.60
N GLN A 28 -25.53 -6.97 -18.35
CA GLN A 28 -26.43 -8.02 -17.84
C GLN A 28 -27.14 -8.78 -18.97
N ASP A 29 -27.14 -8.20 -20.17
CA ASP A 29 -27.87 -8.63 -21.35
C ASP A 29 -26.99 -9.42 -22.34
N LEU A 30 -25.67 -9.45 -22.12
CA LEU A 30 -24.70 -10.09 -23.01
C LEU A 30 -24.12 -11.36 -22.40
N ASN A 31 -24.38 -12.50 -23.03
CA ASN A 31 -23.82 -13.79 -22.64
C ASN A 31 -22.60 -14.12 -23.51
N PRO A 32 -21.37 -14.17 -22.94
CA PRO A 32 -20.15 -14.52 -23.66
C PRO A 32 -20.29 -15.81 -24.47
N ALA A 33 -20.91 -16.84 -23.87
CA ALA A 33 -21.02 -18.16 -24.48
C ALA A 33 -21.74 -18.16 -25.83
N GLU A 34 -22.61 -17.19 -26.08
CA GLU A 34 -23.39 -17.11 -27.32
C GLU A 34 -22.58 -16.70 -28.55
N PHE A 35 -21.41 -16.10 -28.36
CA PHE A 35 -20.54 -15.66 -29.46
C PHE A 35 -19.13 -16.27 -29.43
N MET A 36 -18.82 -17.11 -28.43
CA MET A 36 -17.54 -17.86 -28.38
C MET A 36 -17.47 -19.05 -29.35
N HIS A 37 -18.54 -19.37 -30.08
CA HIS A 37 -18.52 -20.35 -31.17
C HIS A 37 -17.93 -19.80 -32.49
N THR A 38 -17.11 -18.76 -32.40
CA THR A 38 -16.46 -18.14 -33.55
C THR A 38 -15.24 -18.93 -33.99
N GLU A 39 -14.98 -18.98 -35.30
CA GLU A 39 -13.73 -19.53 -35.87
C GLU A 39 -12.53 -18.60 -35.64
N ARG A 40 -12.75 -17.40 -35.10
CA ARG A 40 -11.72 -16.37 -34.91
C ARG A 40 -11.10 -16.43 -33.53
N HIS A 41 -9.81 -16.10 -33.46
CA HIS A 41 -9.12 -15.98 -32.19
C HIS A 41 -9.50 -14.69 -31.47
N VAL A 42 -9.89 -14.83 -30.21
CA VAL A 42 -10.09 -13.74 -29.27
C VAL A 42 -8.77 -13.48 -28.58
N LEU A 43 -8.27 -12.24 -28.66
CA LEU A 43 -7.02 -11.81 -28.02
C LEU A 43 -7.27 -11.13 -26.68
N LEU A 44 -8.40 -10.44 -26.54
CA LEU A 44 -8.77 -9.72 -25.32
C LEU A 44 -10.23 -9.93 -24.99
N LEU A 45 -10.50 -10.30 -23.73
CA LEU A 45 -11.84 -10.36 -23.18
C LEU A 45 -11.88 -9.69 -21.82
N SER A 46 -12.72 -8.67 -21.70
CA SER A 46 -13.12 -8.08 -20.43
C SER A 46 -14.62 -8.23 -20.25
N MET A 47 -15.00 -8.78 -19.11
CA MET A 47 -16.38 -8.93 -18.68
C MET A 47 -16.51 -8.69 -17.16
N ALA A 48 -15.78 -7.69 -16.68
CA ALA A 48 -15.79 -7.30 -15.28
C ALA A 48 -17.21 -6.94 -14.84
N ASP A 49 -17.60 -7.37 -13.64
CA ASP A 49 -18.89 -7.11 -13.00
C ASP A 49 -20.12 -7.56 -13.83
N CYS A 50 -19.94 -8.50 -14.77
CA CYS A 50 -21.05 -9.16 -15.46
C CYS A 50 -21.74 -10.18 -14.53
N PRO A 51 -23.08 -10.13 -14.38
CA PRO A 51 -23.80 -11.03 -13.47
C PRO A 51 -24.04 -12.43 -14.06
N ILE A 52 -23.61 -12.70 -15.30
CA ILE A 52 -23.84 -13.98 -15.97
C ILE A 52 -22.68 -14.94 -15.64
N PRO A 53 -22.95 -16.12 -15.07
CA PRO A 53 -21.90 -17.10 -14.79
C PRO A 53 -21.34 -17.69 -16.06
N LEU A 54 -20.01 -17.86 -16.10
CA LEU A 54 -19.35 -18.51 -17.22
C LEU A 54 -19.63 -20.02 -17.22
N PRO A 55 -19.94 -20.63 -18.38
CA PRO A 55 -20.03 -22.08 -18.49
C PRO A 55 -18.74 -22.78 -18.06
N THR A 56 -18.84 -23.98 -17.50
CA THR A 56 -17.66 -24.75 -17.07
C THR A 56 -16.71 -25.10 -18.21
N LYS A 57 -17.22 -25.17 -19.45
CA LYS A 57 -16.45 -25.44 -20.66
C LYS A 57 -15.96 -24.17 -21.37
N PHE A 58 -16.14 -23.00 -20.76
CA PHE A 58 -15.84 -21.71 -21.37
C PHE A 58 -14.38 -21.63 -21.85
N VAL A 59 -13.44 -21.99 -21.00
CA VAL A 59 -12.01 -22.02 -21.31
C VAL A 59 -11.61 -23.04 -22.38
N SER A 60 -12.49 -23.99 -22.72
CA SER A 60 -12.23 -25.02 -23.73
C SER A 60 -12.59 -24.57 -25.14
N TYR A 61 -13.13 -23.36 -25.33
CA TYR A 61 -13.40 -22.82 -26.66
C TYR A 61 -12.08 -22.53 -27.39
N GLU A 62 -11.94 -23.06 -28.61
CA GLU A 62 -10.70 -22.93 -29.40
C GLU A 62 -10.39 -21.47 -29.78
N CYS A 63 -11.41 -20.61 -29.87
CA CYS A 63 -11.24 -19.19 -30.08
C CYS A 63 -10.44 -18.50 -28.96
N LEU A 64 -10.38 -19.07 -27.75
CA LEU A 64 -9.67 -18.50 -26.60
C LEU A 64 -8.20 -18.93 -26.51
N ARG A 65 -7.70 -19.79 -27.42
CA ARG A 65 -6.30 -20.23 -27.39
C ARG A 65 -5.31 -19.07 -27.51
N GLY A 66 -5.67 -18.05 -28.29
CA GLY A 66 -4.87 -16.83 -28.49
C GLY A 66 -5.13 -15.72 -27.45
N LEU A 67 -5.91 -16.01 -26.39
CA LEU A 67 -6.31 -14.99 -25.43
C LEU A 67 -5.12 -14.52 -24.60
N VAL A 68 -4.78 -13.23 -24.70
CA VAL A 68 -3.68 -12.57 -23.99
C VAL A 68 -4.17 -11.90 -22.70
N TYR A 69 -5.36 -11.31 -22.73
CA TYR A 69 -5.96 -10.58 -21.62
C TYR A 69 -7.33 -11.16 -21.25
N LEU A 70 -7.49 -11.47 -19.96
CA LEU A 70 -8.75 -11.92 -19.40
C LEU A 70 -9.08 -11.13 -18.13
N ASP A 71 -10.21 -10.43 -18.15
CA ASP A 71 -10.82 -9.85 -16.96
C ASP A 71 -12.21 -10.45 -16.72
N ILE A 72 -12.32 -11.18 -15.62
CA ILE A 72 -13.57 -11.79 -15.15
C ILE A 72 -13.88 -11.33 -13.72
N SER A 73 -13.31 -10.21 -13.30
CA SER A 73 -13.50 -9.64 -11.97
C SER A 73 -14.98 -9.47 -11.64
N GLY A 74 -15.41 -9.76 -10.42
CA GLY A 74 -16.80 -9.59 -9.98
C GLY A 74 -17.84 -10.50 -10.64
N THR A 75 -17.44 -11.37 -11.58
CA THR A 75 -18.37 -12.33 -12.21
C THR A 75 -18.72 -13.47 -11.24
N PRO A 76 -19.94 -14.05 -11.30
CA PRO A 76 -20.27 -15.21 -10.48
C PRO A 76 -19.56 -16.48 -10.95
N GLY A 77 -19.42 -17.44 -10.04
CA GLY A 77 -18.84 -18.77 -10.32
C GLY A 77 -17.35 -18.89 -9.99
N SER A 78 -16.86 -20.13 -10.02
CA SER A 78 -15.50 -20.48 -9.57
C SER A 78 -14.43 -20.22 -10.63
N VAL A 79 -13.19 -19.96 -10.20
CA VAL A 79 -12.00 -19.93 -11.07
C VAL A 79 -11.49 -21.32 -11.49
N ARG A 80 -12.07 -22.40 -10.95
CA ARG A 80 -11.66 -23.78 -11.23
C ARG A 80 -11.54 -24.16 -12.72
N PRO A 81 -12.42 -23.71 -13.63
CA PRO A 81 -12.28 -24.01 -15.05
C PRO A 81 -10.93 -23.56 -15.61
N PHE A 82 -10.42 -22.41 -15.15
CA PHE A 82 -9.14 -21.84 -15.59
C PHE A 82 -7.90 -22.59 -15.06
N LEU A 83 -8.08 -23.56 -14.15
CA LEU A 83 -7.00 -24.40 -13.62
C LEU A 83 -6.66 -25.60 -14.52
N GLN A 84 -7.41 -25.79 -15.61
CA GLN A 84 -7.13 -26.87 -16.56
C GLN A 84 -5.88 -26.54 -17.39
N ARG A 85 -4.98 -27.53 -17.48
CA ARG A 85 -3.71 -27.38 -18.20
C ARG A 85 -3.92 -27.00 -19.66
N ASP A 86 -3.03 -26.16 -20.15
CA ASP A 86 -2.87 -25.77 -21.56
C ASP A 86 -4.07 -25.10 -22.26
N LEU A 87 -5.12 -24.70 -21.54
CA LEU A 87 -6.31 -24.10 -22.18
C LEU A 87 -6.12 -22.65 -22.64
N LEU A 88 -5.33 -21.87 -21.91
CA LEU A 88 -5.07 -20.47 -22.21
C LEU A 88 -3.56 -20.23 -22.34
N PRO A 89 -2.88 -20.77 -23.38
CA PRO A 89 -1.42 -20.74 -23.52
C PRO A 89 -0.86 -19.32 -23.76
N GLU A 90 -1.64 -18.44 -24.37
CA GLU A 90 -1.21 -17.07 -24.64
C GLU A 90 -1.56 -16.06 -23.55
N LEU A 91 -2.18 -16.50 -22.45
CA LEU A 91 -2.58 -15.57 -21.39
C LEU A 91 -1.36 -14.93 -20.72
N ARG A 92 -1.40 -13.59 -20.60
CA ARG A 92 -0.36 -12.76 -20.00
C ARG A 92 -0.89 -11.80 -18.93
N VAL A 93 -2.17 -11.41 -19.03
CA VAL A 93 -2.86 -10.56 -18.05
C VAL A 93 -4.10 -11.28 -17.54
N LEU A 94 -4.18 -11.48 -16.24
CA LEU A 94 -5.33 -12.10 -15.59
C LEU A 94 -5.87 -11.21 -14.47
N LYS A 95 -7.15 -10.85 -14.57
CA LYS A 95 -7.86 -10.10 -13.54
C LYS A 95 -9.04 -10.90 -13.00
N ILE A 96 -8.96 -11.22 -11.72
CA ILE A 96 -9.87 -12.12 -11.01
C ILE A 96 -10.22 -11.53 -9.63
N ARG A 97 -10.44 -10.21 -9.59
CA ARG A 97 -10.88 -9.52 -8.39
C ARG A 97 -12.25 -10.04 -7.95
N HIS A 98 -12.47 -10.18 -6.65
CA HIS A 98 -13.77 -10.60 -6.09
C HIS A 98 -14.28 -11.96 -6.64
N LYS A 99 -13.38 -12.95 -6.74
CA LYS A 99 -13.69 -14.32 -7.20
C LYS A 99 -13.60 -15.37 -6.09
N GLU A 100 -13.53 -14.91 -4.84
CA GLU A 100 -13.38 -15.72 -3.63
C GLU A 100 -12.18 -16.70 -3.68
N VAL A 101 -11.10 -16.31 -4.34
CA VAL A 101 -9.89 -17.12 -4.44
C VAL A 101 -9.24 -17.22 -3.07
N ASP A 102 -9.06 -18.45 -2.59
CA ASP A 102 -8.31 -18.77 -1.37
C ASP A 102 -6.89 -19.24 -1.71
N ASP A 103 -6.08 -19.50 -0.68
CA ASP A 103 -4.67 -19.87 -0.86
C ASP A 103 -4.50 -21.16 -1.68
N ALA A 104 -5.42 -22.12 -1.56
CA ALA A 104 -5.37 -23.39 -2.29
C ALA A 104 -5.73 -23.23 -3.77
N ALA A 105 -6.78 -22.47 -4.07
CA ALA A 105 -7.12 -22.11 -5.45
C ALA A 105 -6.00 -21.27 -6.09
N PHE A 106 -5.38 -20.39 -5.33
CA PHE A 106 -4.24 -19.60 -5.77
C PHE A 106 -3.00 -20.46 -6.03
N GLU A 107 -2.71 -21.44 -5.17
CA GLU A 107 -1.63 -22.40 -5.43
C GLU A 107 -1.83 -23.11 -6.79
N ALA A 108 -3.05 -23.52 -7.09
CA ALA A 108 -3.36 -24.13 -8.38
C ALA A 108 -3.18 -23.15 -9.55
N LEU A 109 -3.58 -21.88 -9.40
CA LEU A 109 -3.36 -20.83 -10.41
C LEU A 109 -1.87 -20.60 -10.67
N THR A 110 -1.07 -20.46 -9.62
CA THR A 110 0.39 -20.24 -9.75
C THR A 110 1.09 -21.45 -10.37
N THR A 111 0.60 -22.67 -10.15
CA THR A 111 1.08 -23.89 -10.85
C THR A 111 0.73 -23.88 -12.33
N GLN A 112 -0.43 -23.35 -12.67
CA GLN A 112 -0.94 -23.37 -14.04
C GLN A 112 -0.26 -22.33 -14.93
N PHE A 113 0.00 -21.14 -14.39
CA PHE A 113 0.53 -20.02 -15.17
C PHE A 113 2.02 -19.75 -14.94
N GLU A 114 2.57 -20.12 -13.79
CA GLU A 114 3.97 -19.88 -13.46
C GLU A 114 4.40 -18.43 -13.81
N THR A 115 5.47 -18.27 -14.57
CA THR A 115 6.02 -16.97 -15.03
C THR A 115 5.36 -16.45 -16.32
N ARG A 116 4.32 -17.11 -16.82
CA ARG A 116 3.66 -16.70 -18.08
C ARG A 116 2.83 -15.43 -17.93
N LEU A 117 2.38 -15.08 -16.73
CA LEU A 117 1.70 -13.81 -16.48
C LEU A 117 2.72 -12.71 -16.17
N TRP A 118 2.52 -11.54 -16.76
CA TRP A 118 3.22 -10.32 -16.35
C TRP A 118 2.32 -9.40 -15.51
N SER A 119 0.99 -9.51 -15.61
CA SER A 119 0.04 -8.82 -14.74
C SER A 119 -0.99 -9.76 -14.12
N LEU A 120 -1.21 -9.58 -12.82
CA LEU A 120 -2.16 -10.34 -12.03
C LEU A 120 -2.91 -9.46 -11.02
N ASP A 121 -4.23 -9.41 -11.16
CA ASP A 121 -5.12 -8.74 -10.20
C ASP A 121 -5.92 -9.77 -9.38
N LEU A 122 -5.62 -9.81 -8.08
CA LEU A 122 -6.23 -10.66 -7.06
C LEU A 122 -6.97 -9.85 -5.99
N GLY A 123 -7.36 -8.61 -6.29
CA GLY A 123 -8.03 -7.76 -5.31
C GLY A 123 -9.29 -8.40 -4.71
N SER A 124 -9.63 -8.04 -3.47
CA SER A 124 -10.90 -8.42 -2.82
C SER A 124 -11.16 -9.94 -2.81
N ASN A 125 -10.14 -10.75 -2.53
CA ASN A 125 -10.22 -12.21 -2.42
C ASN A 125 -9.97 -12.67 -0.97
N LYS A 126 -9.73 -13.97 -0.76
CA LYS A 126 -9.55 -14.58 0.57
C LYS A 126 -8.11 -15.02 0.82
N LEU A 127 -7.14 -14.33 0.20
CA LEU A 127 -5.73 -14.68 0.29
C LEU A 127 -5.13 -14.28 1.65
N THR A 128 -4.22 -15.10 2.15
CA THR A 128 -3.43 -14.85 3.36
C THR A 128 -1.93 -14.78 3.04
N ASP A 129 -1.10 -14.56 4.07
CA ASP A 129 0.37 -14.58 3.92
C ASP A 129 0.90 -15.88 3.31
N HIS A 130 0.18 -17.01 3.45
CA HIS A 130 0.59 -18.29 2.88
C HIS A 130 0.57 -18.27 1.33
N ALA A 131 -0.37 -17.55 0.71
CA ALA A 131 -0.42 -17.40 -0.74
C ALA A 131 0.89 -16.84 -1.32
N LEU A 132 1.58 -15.97 -0.58
CA LEU A 132 2.78 -15.30 -1.04
C LEU A 132 3.97 -16.25 -1.24
N GLU A 133 3.96 -17.41 -0.58
CA GLU A 133 4.99 -18.44 -0.76
C GLU A 133 4.92 -19.03 -2.16
N PHE A 134 3.71 -19.30 -2.65
CA PHE A 134 3.48 -19.80 -4.01
C PHE A 134 3.79 -18.74 -5.06
N LEU A 135 3.41 -17.49 -4.81
CA LEU A 135 3.71 -16.37 -5.70
C LEU A 135 5.22 -16.21 -5.89
N GLY A 136 5.96 -16.14 -4.78
CA GLY A 136 7.41 -15.97 -4.81
C GLY A 136 8.15 -17.15 -5.44
N ALA A 137 7.62 -18.37 -5.32
CA ALA A 137 8.26 -19.58 -5.86
C ALA A 137 7.98 -19.82 -7.34
N ARG A 138 6.83 -19.39 -7.87
CA ARG A 138 6.36 -19.83 -9.21
C ARG A 138 6.09 -18.69 -10.19
N CYS A 139 5.73 -17.50 -9.72
CA CYS A 139 5.28 -16.42 -10.60
C CYS A 139 6.29 -15.29 -10.80
N LEU A 140 7.32 -15.24 -9.96
CA LEU A 140 8.44 -14.31 -10.10
C LEU A 140 9.58 -14.95 -10.89
N TYR A 141 10.28 -14.15 -11.68
CA TYR A 141 11.46 -14.63 -12.38
C TYR A 141 12.59 -14.95 -11.39
N PRO A 142 13.33 -16.07 -11.58
CA PRO A 142 14.37 -16.47 -10.64
C PRO A 142 15.62 -15.58 -10.69
N THR A 143 15.82 -14.75 -11.71
CA THR A 143 17.00 -13.86 -11.75
C THR A 143 16.91 -12.75 -10.71
N ASP A 144 18.05 -12.36 -10.15
CA ASP A 144 18.12 -11.25 -9.21
C ASP A 144 18.52 -9.96 -9.94
N LEU A 145 17.67 -8.93 -9.89
CA LEU A 145 17.98 -7.62 -10.47
C LEU A 145 18.69 -6.70 -9.48
N ARG A 146 18.85 -7.13 -8.22
CA ARG A 146 19.52 -6.37 -7.17
C ARG A 146 21.03 -6.51 -7.35
N SER A 147 21.74 -5.40 -7.24
CA SER A 147 23.20 -5.38 -7.38
C SER A 147 23.85 -4.35 -6.49
N ASP A 148 25.11 -4.59 -6.15
CA ASP A 148 25.92 -3.67 -5.34
C ASP A 148 26.53 -2.54 -6.19
N VAL A 149 26.28 -2.50 -7.50
CA VAL A 149 26.82 -1.49 -8.43
C VAL A 149 26.41 -0.07 -8.02
N HIS A 150 25.26 0.08 -7.36
CA HIS A 150 24.73 1.36 -6.91
C HIS A 150 24.95 1.59 -5.41
N PHE A 151 25.93 0.93 -4.78
CA PHE A 151 26.16 1.00 -3.32
C PHE A 151 26.20 2.44 -2.79
N ASP A 152 26.95 3.32 -3.45
CA ASP A 152 27.12 4.71 -2.98
C ASP A 152 25.79 5.47 -2.91
N VAL A 153 24.85 5.18 -3.81
CA VAL A 153 23.54 5.84 -3.91
C VAL A 153 22.47 5.12 -3.08
N GLU A 154 22.39 3.80 -3.22
CA GLU A 154 21.24 3.00 -2.80
C GLU A 154 21.55 2.13 -1.56
N GLY A 155 22.82 1.98 -1.19
CA GLY A 155 23.29 0.97 -0.25
C GLY A 155 23.43 -0.40 -0.92
N LYS A 156 23.77 -1.42 -0.14
CA LYS A 156 23.85 -2.82 -0.61
C LYS A 156 23.07 -3.75 0.31
N LEU A 157 22.74 -4.95 -0.18
CA LEU A 157 22.08 -5.96 0.64
C LEU A 157 23.09 -6.91 1.25
N GLU A 158 23.00 -7.09 2.56
CA GLU A 158 23.61 -8.21 3.25
C GLU A 158 22.55 -9.26 3.56
N PHE A 159 22.86 -10.50 3.18
CA PHE A 159 22.03 -11.66 3.42
C PHE A 159 22.57 -12.43 4.60
N GLY A 160 21.75 -12.52 5.63
CA GLY A 160 22.02 -13.28 6.82
C GLY A 160 21.74 -14.77 6.67
N ARG A 161 22.08 -15.53 7.72
CA ARG A 161 21.73 -16.94 7.81
C ARG A 161 20.21 -17.12 7.78
N VAL A 162 19.76 -18.17 7.10
CA VAL A 162 18.35 -18.58 7.06
C VAL A 162 17.96 -19.11 8.42
N THR A 163 16.99 -18.47 9.06
CA THR A 163 16.33 -18.98 10.27
C THR A 163 15.03 -19.69 9.88
N PRO A 164 14.63 -20.76 10.60
CA PRO A 164 13.36 -21.45 10.34
C PRO A 164 12.13 -20.53 10.46
N ASP A 165 12.20 -19.55 11.36
CA ASP A 165 11.04 -18.71 11.73
C ASP A 165 10.94 -17.41 10.92
N TYR A 166 12.06 -16.88 10.42
CA TYR A 166 12.11 -15.58 9.73
C TYR A 166 12.72 -15.65 8.32
N GLY A 167 13.15 -16.84 7.87
CA GLY A 167 13.89 -17.01 6.62
C GLY A 167 15.29 -16.39 6.70
N GLY A 168 15.91 -16.16 5.54
CA GLY A 168 17.14 -15.37 5.45
C GLY A 168 16.82 -13.92 5.78
N TRP A 169 17.43 -13.38 6.85
CA TRP A 169 17.29 -11.96 7.12
C TRP A 169 18.05 -11.15 6.07
N ILE A 170 17.47 -10.03 5.65
CA ILE A 170 18.10 -9.09 4.74
C ILE A 170 18.25 -7.78 5.48
N ARG A 171 19.44 -7.19 5.39
CA ARG A 171 19.73 -5.86 5.90
C ARG A 171 20.27 -5.00 4.78
N VAL A 172 19.84 -3.76 4.73
CA VAL A 172 20.49 -2.74 3.90
C VAL A 172 21.70 -2.22 4.67
N VAL A 173 22.88 -2.38 4.07
CA VAL A 173 24.10 -1.72 4.51
C VAL A 173 24.15 -0.38 3.84
N GLU A 174 24.14 0.67 4.65
CA GLU A 174 24.18 2.04 4.14
C GLU A 174 25.59 2.44 3.71
N SER A 175 25.68 3.17 2.61
CA SER A 175 26.82 4.02 2.29
C SER A 175 26.76 5.32 3.13
N PRO A 176 27.77 6.19 3.03
CA PRO A 176 27.72 7.52 3.65
C PRO A 176 26.52 8.39 3.21
N TRP A 177 25.89 8.08 2.07
CA TRP A 177 24.80 8.89 1.50
C TRP A 177 23.45 8.17 1.43
N SER A 178 23.44 6.83 1.34
CA SER A 178 22.22 6.08 1.04
C SER A 178 21.19 6.12 2.16
N GLY A 179 21.62 6.22 3.43
CA GLY A 179 20.71 6.32 4.57
C GLY A 179 19.98 7.66 4.67
N SER A 180 20.64 8.74 4.20
CA SER A 180 20.10 10.10 4.15
C SER A 180 19.34 10.43 2.87
N PHE A 181 19.51 9.63 1.82
CA PHE A 181 18.98 9.88 0.46
C PHE A 181 19.47 11.19 -0.19
N ASP A 182 20.70 11.60 0.14
CA ASP A 182 21.26 12.90 -0.28
C ASP A 182 22.40 12.78 -1.31
N HIS A 183 22.60 11.60 -1.90
CA HIS A 183 23.64 11.43 -2.93
C HIS A 183 23.39 12.36 -4.13
N PRO A 184 24.41 13.05 -4.67
CA PRO A 184 24.24 13.98 -5.79
C PRO A 184 23.73 13.29 -7.06
N GLU A 185 24.06 12.02 -7.25
CA GLU A 185 23.67 11.23 -8.41
C GLU A 185 22.36 10.44 -8.23
N ARG A 186 21.63 10.64 -7.13
CA ARG A 186 20.42 9.84 -6.82
C ARG A 186 19.29 9.94 -7.85
N HIS A 187 19.32 10.98 -8.68
CA HIS A 187 18.34 11.20 -9.74
C HIS A 187 18.88 10.81 -11.13
N LEU A 188 20.06 10.22 -11.24
CA LEU A 188 20.59 9.76 -12.53
C LEU A 188 19.94 8.44 -12.95
N VAL A 189 19.73 8.30 -14.26
CA VAL A 189 19.31 7.05 -14.90
C VAL A 189 20.48 6.07 -14.90
N ASP A 190 20.17 4.77 -14.82
CA ASP A 190 21.19 3.74 -14.89
C ASP A 190 21.95 3.80 -16.23
N ALA A 191 23.27 3.72 -16.17
CA ALA A 191 24.09 3.75 -17.36
C ALA A 191 23.76 2.53 -18.26
N PRO A 192 23.68 2.72 -19.59
CA PRO A 192 23.59 1.59 -20.50
C PRO A 192 24.82 0.70 -20.32
N SER A 193 24.58 -0.60 -20.34
CA SER A 193 25.62 -1.60 -20.18
C SER A 193 26.21 -1.92 -21.55
N TYR A 194 27.45 -1.51 -21.76
CA TYR A 194 28.21 -1.85 -22.96
C TYR A 194 28.93 -3.18 -22.70
N ASP A 195 28.46 -4.27 -23.30
CA ASP A 195 29.24 -5.50 -23.37
C ASP A 195 30.10 -5.46 -24.65
N PRO A 196 31.43 -5.38 -24.55
CA PRO A 196 32.31 -5.36 -25.72
C PRO A 196 32.33 -6.69 -26.49
N HIS A 197 31.73 -7.76 -25.95
CA HIS A 197 31.55 -9.06 -26.59
C HIS A 197 30.10 -9.27 -27.05
N ASP A 198 29.65 -8.36 -27.92
CA ASP A 198 28.31 -8.30 -28.53
C ASP A 198 28.06 -9.44 -29.55
N THR A 199 28.29 -10.69 -29.12
CA THR A 199 28.09 -11.92 -29.91
C THR A 199 26.90 -12.76 -29.45
N LEU A 200 26.24 -12.38 -28.35
CA LEU A 200 25.00 -13.01 -27.91
C LEU A 200 23.85 -11.99 -28.06
N PRO A 201 22.67 -12.42 -28.55
CA PRO A 201 21.50 -11.55 -28.58
C PRO A 201 21.29 -10.89 -27.22
N GLN A 202 20.95 -9.60 -27.25
CA GLN A 202 20.71 -8.73 -26.08
C GLN A 202 19.64 -9.26 -25.09
N GLU A 203 19.01 -10.40 -25.42
CA GLU A 203 17.99 -11.11 -24.66
C GLU A 203 18.54 -11.91 -23.45
N ASP A 204 19.85 -12.17 -23.37
CA ASP A 204 20.43 -13.05 -22.33
C ASP A 204 21.01 -12.33 -21.08
N GLN A 205 21.02 -11.00 -21.03
CA GLN A 205 21.42 -10.27 -19.81
C GLN A 205 20.21 -9.55 -19.21
N LEU A 206 19.49 -10.27 -18.35
CA LEU A 206 18.39 -9.75 -17.53
C LEU A 206 18.91 -8.65 -16.60
N LYS A 207 18.78 -7.41 -17.04
CA LYS A 207 19.24 -6.22 -16.35
C LYS A 207 18.07 -5.45 -15.75
N ARG A 208 18.35 -4.72 -14.67
CA ARG A 208 17.44 -3.71 -14.14
C ARG A 208 17.10 -2.72 -15.27
N LEU A 209 15.84 -2.29 -15.33
CA LEU A 209 15.41 -1.27 -16.29
C LEU A 209 16.09 0.07 -15.98
N ASP A 210 16.18 0.96 -16.95
CA ASP A 210 16.80 2.29 -16.74
C ASP A 210 15.96 3.22 -15.83
N GLY A 211 14.67 2.90 -15.66
CA GLY A 211 13.72 3.67 -14.86
C GLY A 211 13.11 4.89 -15.58
N ARG A 212 13.52 5.15 -16.84
CA ARG A 212 13.04 6.28 -17.64
C ARG A 212 11.94 5.88 -18.62
N GLY A 213 12.00 4.68 -19.18
CA GLY A 213 10.99 4.18 -20.13
C GLY A 213 9.57 4.21 -19.55
N PRO A 214 8.51 4.11 -20.35
CA PRO A 214 7.15 3.92 -19.81
C PRO A 214 7.00 2.53 -19.18
N ILE A 215 5.90 2.32 -18.46
CA ILE A 215 5.51 1.01 -17.94
C ILE A 215 4.54 0.40 -18.94
N GLN A 216 4.66 -0.90 -19.19
CA GLN A 216 3.71 -1.64 -20.00
C GLN A 216 2.32 -1.59 -19.35
N SER A 217 1.33 -1.00 -20.02
CA SER A 217 -0.01 -0.84 -19.45
C SER A 217 -0.76 -2.17 -19.37
N ASP A 218 -1.30 -2.50 -18.19
CA ASP A 218 -2.21 -3.64 -17.95
C ASP A 218 -3.70 -3.28 -18.00
N SER A 219 -4.04 -2.06 -18.41
CA SER A 219 -5.43 -1.70 -18.71
C SER A 219 -5.93 -2.39 -19.98
N ALA A 220 -7.22 -2.68 -20.06
CA ALA A 220 -7.80 -3.34 -21.24
C ALA A 220 -7.58 -2.52 -22.52
N ASP A 221 -7.70 -1.20 -22.43
CA ASP A 221 -7.43 -0.27 -23.53
C ASP A 221 -5.94 -0.26 -23.94
N GLY A 222 -5.03 -0.20 -22.97
CA GLY A 222 -3.59 -0.20 -23.26
C GLY A 222 -3.11 -1.52 -23.86
N VAL A 223 -3.60 -2.66 -23.36
CA VAL A 223 -3.30 -3.98 -23.96
C VAL A 223 -3.91 -4.10 -25.35
N CYS A 224 -5.13 -3.60 -25.57
CA CYS A 224 -5.76 -3.57 -26.89
C CYS A 224 -4.88 -2.81 -27.91
N ARG A 225 -4.49 -1.58 -27.58
CA ARG A 225 -3.59 -0.76 -28.43
C ARG A 225 -2.24 -1.44 -28.65
N GLY A 226 -1.67 -2.02 -27.60
CA GLY A 226 -0.42 -2.78 -27.68
C GLY A 226 -0.49 -3.96 -28.65
N LEU A 227 -1.54 -4.78 -28.55
CA LEU A 227 -1.74 -5.92 -29.43
C LEU A 227 -1.96 -5.52 -30.89
N LEU A 228 -2.63 -4.38 -31.12
CA LEU A 228 -2.84 -3.79 -32.45
C LEU A 228 -1.57 -3.12 -33.03
N GLY A 229 -0.50 -3.01 -32.25
CA GLY A 229 0.74 -2.33 -32.67
C GLY A 229 0.63 -0.81 -32.68
N GLU A 230 -0.35 -0.25 -31.96
CA GLU A 230 -0.60 1.19 -31.84
C GLU A 230 0.10 1.81 -30.63
N ASP A 231 0.75 1.00 -29.78
CA ASP A 231 1.54 1.50 -28.66
C ASP A 231 2.84 2.16 -29.17
N PRO A 232 3.14 3.42 -28.80
CA PRO A 232 4.29 4.15 -29.33
C PRO A 232 5.63 3.73 -28.72
N TYR A 233 5.63 2.89 -27.68
CA TYR A 233 6.81 2.53 -26.91
C TYR A 233 7.13 1.04 -26.92
N PHE A 234 6.11 0.18 -26.99
CA PHE A 234 6.26 -1.27 -26.93
C PHE A 234 5.80 -1.93 -28.23
N ALA A 235 6.56 -2.93 -28.68
CA ALA A 235 6.15 -3.75 -29.82
C ALA A 235 4.98 -4.66 -29.43
N SER A 236 4.14 -5.03 -30.40
CA SER A 236 3.02 -5.97 -30.17
C SER A 236 3.49 -7.30 -29.55
N ALA A 237 4.67 -7.80 -29.96
CA ALA A 237 5.29 -8.99 -29.38
C ALA A 237 5.56 -8.88 -27.87
N SER A 238 5.85 -7.67 -27.36
CA SER A 238 6.09 -7.44 -25.93
C SER A 238 4.85 -7.72 -25.08
N PHE A 239 3.64 -7.53 -25.62
CA PHE A 239 2.39 -7.86 -24.94
C PHE A 239 2.08 -9.36 -24.95
N GLN A 240 2.75 -10.13 -25.82
CA GLN A 240 2.65 -11.58 -25.93
C GLN A 240 3.81 -12.31 -25.25
N SER A 241 4.86 -11.61 -24.82
CA SER A 241 5.97 -12.16 -24.02
C SER A 241 5.75 -11.91 -22.53
N SER A 242 6.29 -12.79 -21.68
CA SER A 242 6.35 -12.56 -20.24
C SER A 242 7.58 -13.23 -19.65
N GLN A 243 8.14 -12.59 -18.62
CA GLN A 243 9.24 -13.12 -17.81
C GLN A 243 8.81 -13.10 -16.32
N GLY A 244 7.56 -13.43 -16.03
CA GLY A 244 6.98 -13.36 -14.70
C GLY A 244 6.35 -12.01 -14.37
N LEU A 245 5.80 -11.93 -13.15
CA LEU A 245 4.99 -10.80 -12.74
C LEU A 245 5.81 -9.51 -12.63
N THR A 246 5.34 -8.48 -13.34
CA THR A 246 5.78 -7.09 -13.21
C THR A 246 4.69 -6.22 -12.60
N HIS A 247 3.42 -6.63 -12.69
CA HIS A 247 2.26 -5.92 -12.15
C HIS A 247 1.49 -6.84 -11.21
N LEU A 248 1.22 -6.36 -9.99
CA LEU A 248 0.53 -7.15 -8.98
C LEU A 248 -0.41 -6.29 -8.13
N ASN A 249 -1.67 -6.71 -8.05
CA ASN A 249 -2.67 -6.13 -7.16
C ASN A 249 -3.16 -7.17 -6.14
N LEU A 250 -2.95 -6.88 -4.85
CA LEU A 250 -3.32 -7.70 -3.69
C LEU A 250 -4.27 -6.95 -2.72
N SER A 251 -4.85 -5.84 -3.16
CA SER A 251 -5.75 -4.98 -2.37
C SER A 251 -6.92 -5.76 -1.75
N ASP A 252 -7.40 -5.34 -0.59
CA ASP A 252 -8.53 -5.93 0.15
C ASP A 252 -8.47 -7.47 0.34
N ASN A 253 -7.30 -8.03 0.63
CA ASN A 253 -7.13 -9.42 1.07
C ASN A 253 -6.84 -9.51 2.59
N GLN A 254 -6.55 -10.69 3.11
CA GLN A 254 -6.10 -10.90 4.50
C GLN A 254 -4.57 -11.05 4.60
N ILE A 255 -3.86 -10.39 3.69
CA ILE A 255 -2.40 -10.40 3.61
C ILE A 255 -1.85 -9.30 4.53
N SER A 256 -0.98 -9.70 5.46
CA SER A 256 -0.42 -8.81 6.47
C SER A 256 0.70 -7.93 5.91
N SER A 257 1.05 -6.88 6.64
CA SER A 257 2.18 -6.02 6.33
C SER A 257 3.52 -6.76 6.35
N LEU A 258 3.63 -7.79 7.19
CA LEU A 258 4.80 -8.67 7.25
C LEU A 258 4.85 -9.58 6.01
N GLY A 259 3.70 -10.07 5.55
CA GLY A 259 3.56 -10.82 4.31
C GLY A 259 4.05 -10.02 3.12
N ILE A 260 3.56 -8.79 2.94
CA ILE A 260 4.01 -7.91 1.86
C ILE A 260 5.50 -7.56 1.96
N ARG A 261 6.03 -7.35 3.18
CA ARG A 261 7.49 -7.19 3.37
C ARG A 261 8.26 -8.41 2.85
N LYS A 262 7.80 -9.63 3.17
CA LYS A 262 8.37 -10.89 2.67
C LYS A 262 8.26 -10.97 1.13
N LEU A 263 7.11 -10.63 0.56
CA LEU A 263 6.90 -10.62 -0.89
C LEU A 263 7.88 -9.68 -1.60
N LEU A 264 7.97 -8.41 -1.20
CA LEU A 264 8.87 -7.45 -1.86
C LEU A 264 10.34 -7.85 -1.72
N THR A 265 10.68 -8.49 -0.61
CA THR A 265 12.00 -9.10 -0.39
C THR A 265 12.28 -10.26 -1.36
N LEU A 266 11.28 -11.11 -1.60
CA LEU A 266 11.35 -12.22 -2.56
C LEU A 266 11.19 -11.76 -4.02
N GLY A 267 10.69 -10.54 -4.22
CA GLY A 267 10.43 -9.85 -5.49
C GLY A 267 11.63 -9.75 -6.44
N ARG A 268 12.85 -9.82 -5.89
CA ARG A 268 14.13 -9.69 -6.62
C ARG A 268 14.19 -8.48 -7.57
N GLY A 269 13.43 -7.43 -7.23
CA GLY A 269 13.38 -6.19 -7.99
C GLY A 269 12.55 -6.20 -9.28
N HIS A 270 11.79 -7.26 -9.60
CA HIS A 270 11.06 -7.38 -10.89
C HIS A 270 9.77 -6.57 -10.96
N LEU A 271 9.09 -6.36 -9.83
CA LEU A 271 7.82 -5.63 -9.80
C LEU A 271 8.01 -4.18 -10.22
N GLN A 272 7.21 -3.75 -11.20
CA GLN A 272 7.10 -2.38 -11.69
C GLN A 272 5.89 -1.65 -11.10
N GLN A 273 4.78 -2.38 -10.93
CA GLN A 273 3.55 -1.88 -10.34
C GLN A 273 3.09 -2.78 -9.20
N PHE A 274 2.83 -2.18 -8.04
CA PHE A 274 2.37 -2.90 -6.86
C PHE A 274 1.24 -2.17 -6.13
N SER A 275 0.17 -2.90 -5.83
CA SER A 275 -1.01 -2.38 -5.13
C SER A 275 -1.41 -3.26 -3.96
N CYS A 276 -1.52 -2.68 -2.76
CA CYS A 276 -2.12 -3.31 -1.57
C CYS A 276 -2.59 -2.23 -0.59
N ASP A 277 -3.89 -1.99 -0.54
CA ASP A 277 -4.50 -0.82 0.11
C ASP A 277 -4.89 -0.99 1.58
N SER A 278 -5.14 -2.24 2.00
CA SER A 278 -5.57 -2.59 3.36
C SER A 278 -4.84 -3.84 3.82
N MET A 279 -3.97 -3.67 4.81
CA MET A 279 -3.04 -4.71 5.24
C MET A 279 -3.02 -4.75 6.77
N PRO A 280 -3.44 -5.86 7.41
CA PRO A 280 -3.25 -6.01 8.85
C PRO A 280 -1.77 -5.84 9.21
N LEU A 281 -1.44 -4.94 10.14
CA LEU A 281 -0.06 -4.68 10.51
C LEU A 281 0.63 -5.94 11.06
N VAL A 282 -0.09 -6.70 11.88
CA VAL A 282 0.41 -7.94 12.47
C VAL A 282 -0.50 -9.10 12.02
N PRO A 283 0.06 -10.23 11.56
CA PRO A 283 -0.75 -11.39 11.25
C PRO A 283 -1.48 -11.91 12.51
N PRO A 284 -2.67 -12.49 12.36
CA PRO A 284 -3.38 -13.10 13.47
C PRO A 284 -2.59 -14.32 13.99
N SER A 285 -1.87 -14.14 15.10
CA SER A 285 -1.09 -15.20 15.73
C SER A 285 -1.49 -15.37 17.20
N LYS A 286 -1.21 -16.55 17.78
CA LYS A 286 -1.42 -16.80 19.21
C LYS A 286 -0.61 -15.84 20.10
N ALA A 287 0.56 -15.40 19.64
CA ALA A 287 1.38 -14.42 20.35
C ALA A 287 0.75 -13.02 20.29
N THR A 288 0.30 -12.59 19.10
CA THR A 288 -0.42 -11.32 18.91
C THR A 288 -1.69 -11.27 19.76
N ALA A 289 -2.46 -12.36 19.79
CA ALA A 289 -3.71 -12.45 20.55
C ALA A 289 -3.52 -12.42 22.08
N ARG A 290 -2.28 -12.55 22.58
CA ARG A 290 -1.94 -12.36 24.00
C ARG A 290 -1.52 -10.93 24.32
N ALA A 291 -0.97 -10.22 23.33
CA ALA A 291 -0.37 -8.90 23.49
C ALA A 291 -1.26 -7.75 23.00
N TRP A 292 -2.32 -8.06 22.24
CA TRP A 292 -3.21 -7.08 21.63
C TRP A 292 -4.68 -7.47 21.84
N PRO A 293 -5.59 -6.52 22.11
CA PRO A 293 -7.01 -6.82 22.28
C PRO A 293 -7.59 -7.51 21.04
N ARG A 294 -8.36 -8.58 21.24
CA ARG A 294 -8.96 -9.34 20.11
C ARG A 294 -9.98 -8.55 19.29
N THR A 295 -10.58 -7.54 19.92
CA THR A 295 -11.53 -6.62 19.29
C THR A 295 -10.85 -5.48 18.53
N ALA A 296 -9.52 -5.38 18.61
CA ALA A 296 -8.74 -4.32 18.00
C ALA A 296 -7.90 -4.85 16.84
N LYS A 297 -7.92 -4.16 15.71
CA LYS A 297 -7.09 -4.44 14.54
C LYS A 297 -6.41 -3.16 14.08
N LEU A 298 -5.20 -3.32 13.59
CA LEU A 298 -4.42 -2.24 13.03
C LEU A 298 -4.10 -2.55 11.57
N TYR A 299 -4.32 -1.55 10.73
CA TYR A 299 -4.11 -1.64 9.29
C TYR A 299 -3.08 -0.62 8.84
N GLY A 300 -2.21 -1.04 7.92
CA GLY A 300 -1.26 -0.17 7.27
C GLY A 300 0.01 -0.87 6.83
N TYR A 301 0.92 -0.06 6.32
CA TYR A 301 2.26 -0.46 5.92
C TYR A 301 3.29 0.50 6.50
N LEU A 302 4.29 -0.03 7.21
CA LEU A 302 5.34 0.77 7.87
C LEU A 302 6.77 0.34 7.45
N TYR A 303 6.92 -0.67 6.59
CA TYR A 303 8.21 -1.19 6.14
C TYR A 303 8.74 -0.46 4.90
N VAL A 304 8.92 0.86 5.02
CA VAL A 304 9.31 1.76 3.93
C VAL A 304 10.59 1.34 3.20
N HIS A 305 11.57 0.76 3.93
CA HIS A 305 12.84 0.30 3.36
C HIS A 305 12.68 -0.72 2.21
N THR A 306 11.58 -1.47 2.18
CA THR A 306 11.30 -2.45 1.10
C THR A 306 11.06 -1.80 -0.25
N LEU A 307 10.64 -0.53 -0.26
CA LEU A 307 10.36 0.22 -1.47
C LEU A 307 11.63 0.82 -2.06
N ARG A 308 12.77 0.77 -1.38
CA ARG A 308 14.03 1.31 -1.88
C ARG A 308 14.50 0.57 -3.14
N PRO A 309 15.16 1.24 -4.09
CA PRO A 309 15.66 0.61 -5.32
C PRO A 309 16.55 -0.63 -5.10
N VAL A 310 17.30 -0.66 -4.00
CA VAL A 310 18.15 -1.79 -3.61
C VAL A 310 17.36 -3.10 -3.39
N LEU A 311 16.07 -3.01 -3.03
CA LEU A 311 15.16 -4.16 -2.91
C LEU A 311 14.17 -4.23 -4.08
N SER A 312 13.57 -3.09 -4.41
CA SER A 312 12.50 -2.91 -5.38
C SER A 312 13.00 -2.15 -6.62
N SER A 313 13.96 -2.76 -7.31
CA SER A 313 14.78 -2.18 -8.39
C SER A 313 13.99 -1.59 -9.56
N ASN A 314 12.92 -2.25 -10.01
CA ASN A 314 12.08 -1.75 -11.10
C ASN A 314 10.78 -1.09 -10.63
N LEU A 315 10.55 -0.95 -9.33
CA LEU A 315 9.28 -0.46 -8.81
C LEU A 315 9.10 1.02 -9.10
N ARG A 316 7.94 1.37 -9.68
CA ARG A 316 7.66 2.71 -10.19
C ARG A 316 6.25 3.22 -9.88
N VAL A 317 5.27 2.33 -9.84
CA VAL A 317 3.88 2.67 -9.51
C VAL A 317 3.48 1.91 -8.27
N VAL A 318 3.10 2.66 -7.23
CA VAL A 318 2.76 2.08 -5.93
C VAL A 318 1.42 2.61 -5.45
N ARG A 319 0.53 1.71 -5.02
CA ARG A 319 -0.71 2.03 -4.32
C ARG A 319 -0.70 1.35 -2.96
N LEU A 320 -0.57 2.12 -1.89
CA LEU A 320 -0.44 1.61 -0.53
C LEU A 320 -1.24 2.45 0.46
N HIS A 321 -1.49 1.86 1.63
CA HIS A 321 -2.06 2.55 2.78
C HIS A 321 -1.27 3.83 3.15
N HIS A 322 -1.98 4.91 3.47
CA HIS A 322 -1.39 6.22 3.77
C HIS A 322 -0.33 6.21 4.88
N SER A 323 -0.40 5.23 5.79
CA SER A 323 0.57 5.05 6.88
C SER A 323 2.01 4.87 6.41
N VAL A 324 2.24 4.51 5.14
CA VAL A 324 3.61 4.44 4.59
C VAL A 324 4.31 5.81 4.60
N VAL A 325 3.54 6.89 4.48
CA VAL A 325 4.00 8.29 4.60
C VAL A 325 3.71 8.84 5.98
N THR A 326 2.53 8.60 6.51
CA THR A 326 2.12 9.26 7.76
C THR A 326 2.61 8.53 9.01
N GLN A 327 3.04 7.27 8.91
CA GLN A 327 3.30 6.39 10.05
C GLN A 327 2.12 6.24 11.03
N ILE A 328 0.92 6.67 10.61
CA ILE A 328 -0.32 6.58 11.38
C ILE A 328 -1.10 5.41 10.78
N PRO A 329 -1.15 4.24 11.44
CA PRO A 329 -1.99 3.15 10.97
C PRO A 329 -3.47 3.43 11.24
N THR A 330 -4.33 2.76 10.48
CA THR A 330 -5.78 2.79 10.70
C THR A 330 -6.14 1.82 11.82
N LEU A 331 -6.86 2.31 12.81
CA LEU A 331 -7.29 1.55 13.97
C LEU A 331 -8.77 1.18 13.84
N GLU A 332 -9.06 -0.12 13.91
CA GLU A 332 -10.42 -0.64 14.04
C GLU A 332 -10.59 -1.26 15.42
N ILE A 333 -11.53 -0.77 16.23
CA ILE A 333 -11.88 -1.36 17.54
C ILE A 333 -13.39 -1.34 17.75
N ASP A 334 -13.97 -2.49 18.07
CA ASP A 334 -15.39 -2.60 18.45
C ASP A 334 -15.72 -1.70 19.65
N GLY A 335 -16.87 -1.01 19.58
CA GLY A 335 -17.35 -0.14 20.66
C GLY A 335 -16.76 1.27 20.71
N LEU A 336 -15.77 1.61 19.86
CA LEU A 336 -15.27 2.98 19.72
C LEU A 336 -15.85 3.67 18.48
N SER A 337 -16.16 4.96 18.61
CA SER A 337 -16.54 5.80 17.46
C SER A 337 -15.35 6.01 16.52
N THR A 338 -15.63 6.30 15.23
CA THR A 338 -14.60 6.60 14.23
C THR A 338 -13.66 7.72 14.68
N MET A 339 -14.20 8.79 15.28
CA MET A 339 -13.37 9.90 15.80
C MET A 339 -12.47 9.47 16.95
N ALA A 340 -12.95 8.63 17.86
CA ALA A 340 -12.13 8.12 18.96
C ALA A 340 -10.97 7.27 18.43
N ARG A 341 -11.24 6.41 17.44
CA ARG A 341 -10.21 5.57 16.80
C ARG A 341 -9.13 6.43 16.12
N LEU A 342 -9.53 7.46 15.37
CA LEU A 342 -8.59 8.40 14.73
C LEU A 342 -7.75 9.15 15.77
N CYS A 343 -8.38 9.67 16.82
CA CYS A 343 -7.67 10.36 17.89
C CYS A 343 -6.62 9.45 18.56
N ILE A 344 -6.98 8.21 18.86
CA ILE A 344 -6.05 7.21 19.43
C ILE A 344 -4.91 6.91 18.45
N ALA A 345 -5.22 6.73 17.17
CA ALA A 345 -4.20 6.47 16.15
C ALA A 345 -3.15 7.59 16.09
N GLU A 346 -3.59 8.85 16.08
CA GLU A 346 -2.70 10.01 15.97
C GLU A 346 -1.99 10.38 17.27
N THR A 347 -2.63 10.22 18.44
CA THR A 347 -2.06 10.69 19.72
C THR A 347 -1.31 9.60 20.47
N SER A 348 -1.75 8.35 20.36
CA SER A 348 -1.21 7.24 21.13
C SER A 348 -0.38 6.29 20.26
N ILE A 349 -0.84 5.94 19.06
CA ILE A 349 -0.16 4.93 18.24
C ILE A 349 0.99 5.54 17.44
N LEU A 350 0.84 6.76 16.93
CA LEU A 350 1.86 7.44 16.15
C LEU A 350 3.23 7.53 16.86
N PRO A 351 3.36 8.03 18.11
CA PRO A 351 4.68 8.15 18.75
C PRO A 351 5.40 6.80 18.88
N ARG A 352 4.64 5.71 19.04
CA ARG A 352 5.18 4.34 19.11
C ARG A 352 5.59 3.85 17.73
N SER A 353 4.82 4.18 16.71
CA SER A 353 5.12 3.86 15.31
C SER A 353 6.39 4.58 14.86
N GLU A 354 6.56 5.85 15.20
CA GLU A 354 7.79 6.62 14.91
C GLU A 354 9.02 6.05 15.64
N LYS A 355 8.84 5.58 16.88
CA LYS A 355 9.92 4.93 17.62
C LYS A 355 10.31 3.56 17.03
N ALA A 356 9.34 2.77 16.58
CA ALA A 356 9.57 1.44 16.02
C ALA A 356 10.05 1.48 14.57
N PHE A 357 9.58 2.47 13.80
CA PHE A 357 9.88 2.64 12.38
C PHE A 357 10.43 4.04 12.18
N ALA A 358 11.76 4.17 12.23
CA ALA A 358 12.43 5.47 12.25
C ALA A 358 12.17 6.34 10.99
N GLN A 359 11.76 5.73 9.87
CA GLN A 359 11.65 6.41 8.59
C GLN A 359 10.26 6.24 7.98
N ALA A 360 9.66 7.37 7.60
CA ALA A 360 8.51 7.45 6.70
C ALA A 360 8.96 7.48 5.25
N LEU A 361 8.07 7.11 4.32
CA LEU A 361 8.34 7.26 2.90
C LEU A 361 8.47 8.75 2.56
N VAL A 362 9.63 9.10 2.01
CA VAL A 362 9.89 10.37 1.35
C VAL A 362 10.13 10.14 -0.13
N PRO A 363 9.94 11.14 -1.00
CA PRO A 363 10.07 10.95 -2.45
C PRO A 363 11.45 10.41 -2.87
N ASP A 364 12.52 10.82 -2.19
CA ASP A 364 13.89 10.37 -2.46
C ASP A 364 14.22 9.00 -1.83
N THR A 365 13.33 8.38 -1.04
CA THR A 365 13.50 6.97 -0.62
C THR A 365 13.57 6.02 -1.82
N ASN A 366 12.80 6.33 -2.87
CA ASN A 366 12.91 5.68 -4.16
C ASN A 366 12.67 6.72 -5.27
N PRO A 367 13.75 7.33 -5.80
CA PRO A 367 13.68 8.32 -6.87
C PRO A 367 13.11 7.79 -8.20
N ARG A 368 12.93 6.47 -8.33
CA ARG A 368 12.39 5.81 -9.54
C ARG A 368 10.86 5.75 -9.51
N LEU A 369 10.22 5.94 -8.35
CA LEU A 369 8.77 6.02 -8.26
C LEU A 369 8.26 7.21 -9.07
N THR A 370 7.34 6.94 -10.00
CA THR A 370 6.68 7.97 -10.82
C THR A 370 5.25 8.23 -10.37
N SER A 371 4.61 7.23 -9.74
CA SER A 371 3.24 7.33 -9.23
C SER A 371 3.09 6.71 -7.85
N LEU A 372 2.44 7.45 -6.95
CA LEU A 372 2.10 7.01 -5.59
C LEU A 372 0.62 7.30 -5.34
N THR A 373 -0.12 6.26 -5.01
CA THR A 373 -1.49 6.39 -4.51
C THR A 373 -1.51 6.04 -3.02
N LEU A 374 -1.92 7.00 -2.19
CA LEU A 374 -2.14 6.82 -0.77
C LEU A 374 -3.61 6.52 -0.52
N THR A 375 -3.90 5.35 0.01
CA THR A 375 -5.26 4.86 0.27
C THR A 375 -5.65 5.01 1.73
N ARG A 376 -6.96 4.90 2.01
CA ARG A 376 -7.53 4.87 3.36
C ARG A 376 -7.25 6.13 4.16
N ILE A 377 -7.14 7.29 3.50
CA ILE A 377 -6.87 8.55 4.21
C ILE A 377 -8.15 8.98 4.93
N PRO A 378 -8.15 9.13 6.26
CA PRO A 378 -9.32 9.64 6.95
C PRO A 378 -9.57 11.10 6.57
N ARG A 379 -10.85 11.48 6.40
CA ARG A 379 -11.24 12.87 6.10
C ARG A 379 -11.04 13.84 7.25
N ARG A 380 -10.86 13.31 8.46
CA ARG A 380 -10.70 14.09 9.70
C ARG A 380 -9.40 13.69 10.36
N SER A 381 -8.79 14.66 11.03
CA SER A 381 -7.52 14.48 11.72
C SER A 381 -7.42 15.40 12.93
N SER A 382 -6.65 14.98 13.93
CA SER A 382 -6.27 15.83 15.06
C SER A 382 -5.05 16.73 14.77
N GLY A 383 -4.47 16.65 13.57
CA GLY A 383 -3.38 17.51 13.10
C GLY A 383 -2.15 16.76 12.56
N PRO A 384 -1.60 15.76 13.28
CA PRO A 384 -0.42 15.01 12.83
C PRO A 384 -0.52 14.42 11.42
N LEU A 385 -1.65 13.84 11.05
CA LEU A 385 -1.85 13.28 9.71
C LEU A 385 -1.72 14.35 8.63
N ILE A 386 -2.45 15.46 8.79
CA ILE A 386 -2.41 16.60 7.86
C ILE A 386 -0.98 17.15 7.77
N SER A 387 -0.31 17.30 8.90
CA SER A 387 1.06 17.82 8.96
C SER A 387 2.05 16.97 8.16
N LYS A 388 1.95 15.64 8.26
CA LYS A 388 2.80 14.73 7.48
C LYS A 388 2.48 14.73 5.99
N LEU A 389 1.19 14.82 5.61
CA LEU A 389 0.81 14.95 4.20
C LEU A 389 1.30 16.29 3.60
N ILE A 390 1.22 17.39 4.34
CA ILE A 390 1.79 18.68 3.93
C ILE A 390 3.32 18.55 3.76
N ASN A 391 3.99 17.87 4.68
CA ASN A 391 5.43 17.64 4.58
C ASN A 391 5.79 16.84 3.33
N LEU A 392 5.03 15.79 2.99
CA LEU A 392 5.21 15.04 1.75
C LEU A 392 5.13 15.97 0.52
N LEU A 393 4.11 16.84 0.45
CA LEU A 393 3.95 17.78 -0.67
C LEU A 393 5.13 18.75 -0.79
N LYS A 394 5.68 19.20 0.34
CA LYS A 394 6.89 20.03 0.35
C LYS A 394 8.11 19.27 -0.16
N LEU A 395 8.29 18.01 0.26
CA LEU A 395 9.41 17.19 -0.23
C LEU A 395 9.27 16.87 -1.72
N LEU A 396 8.04 16.72 -2.23
CA LEU A 396 7.78 16.53 -3.65
C LEU A 396 8.16 17.75 -4.48
N SER A 397 7.82 18.95 -4.03
CA SER A 397 8.20 20.17 -4.74
C SER A 397 9.71 20.40 -4.72
N ILE A 398 10.40 20.01 -3.64
CA ILE A 398 11.86 20.03 -3.56
C ILE A 398 12.47 19.04 -4.57
N GLN A 399 11.99 17.80 -4.61
CA GLN A 399 12.48 16.79 -5.55
C GLN A 399 12.27 17.23 -7.01
N GLU A 400 11.08 17.75 -7.34
CA GLU A 400 10.79 18.25 -8.68
C GLU A 400 11.76 19.36 -9.11
N ARG A 401 12.03 20.31 -8.22
CA ARG A 401 12.97 21.40 -8.47
C ARG A 401 14.40 20.90 -8.69
N ILE A 402 14.89 20.02 -7.82
CA ILE A 402 16.24 19.45 -7.93
C ILE A 402 16.41 18.71 -9.27
N ILE A 403 15.43 17.89 -9.65
CA ILE A 403 15.46 17.17 -10.93
C ILE A 403 15.43 18.15 -12.11
N SER A 404 14.56 19.17 -12.06
CA SER A 404 14.47 20.18 -13.12
C SER A 404 15.78 20.97 -13.28
N ASP A 405 16.45 21.30 -12.18
CA ASP A 405 17.72 22.04 -12.20
C ASP A 405 18.89 21.17 -12.70
N ALA A 406 18.83 19.85 -12.47
CA ALA A 406 19.81 18.88 -12.97
C ALA A 406 19.64 18.53 -14.45
N GLN A 407 18.49 18.83 -15.06
CA GLN A 407 18.23 18.54 -16.47
C GLN A 407 19.08 19.42 -17.39
N SER A 408 20.04 18.80 -18.08
CA SER A 408 20.88 19.44 -19.08
C SER A 408 20.73 18.78 -20.44
N ARG A 409 20.67 19.59 -21.52
CA ARG A 409 20.59 19.09 -22.91
C ARG A 409 21.78 18.21 -23.32
N ARG A 410 22.90 18.29 -22.61
CA ARG A 410 24.12 17.51 -22.87
C ARG A 410 24.57 16.70 -21.65
N GLY A 411 23.77 16.67 -20.59
CA GLY A 411 24.09 15.97 -19.34
C GLY A 411 23.59 14.52 -19.33
N PRO A 412 23.97 13.75 -18.29
CA PRO A 412 23.40 12.42 -18.06
C PRO A 412 21.88 12.50 -17.93
N CYS A 413 21.19 11.45 -18.37
CA CYS A 413 19.74 11.39 -18.27
C CYS A 413 19.33 11.32 -16.79
N THR A 414 18.26 12.06 -16.45
CA THR A 414 17.71 12.09 -15.10
C THR A 414 16.40 11.32 -15.02
N LEU A 415 16.18 10.64 -13.89
CA LEU A 415 14.90 10.04 -13.53
C LEU A 415 13.81 11.10 -13.45
N ALA A 416 12.57 10.67 -13.73
CA ALA A 416 11.43 11.56 -13.61
C ALA A 416 11.11 11.88 -12.15
N GLY A 417 11.43 11.04 -11.17
CA GLY A 417 10.94 11.21 -9.80
C GLY A 417 9.42 11.07 -9.70
N LEU A 418 8.87 11.35 -8.52
CA LEU A 418 7.44 11.21 -8.28
C LEU A 418 6.68 12.36 -8.94
N ARG A 419 5.77 12.04 -9.87
CA ARG A 419 5.02 13.03 -10.66
C ARG A 419 3.51 12.91 -10.50
N HIS A 420 3.03 11.74 -10.10
CA HIS A 420 1.63 11.50 -9.83
C HIS A 420 1.45 11.13 -8.36
N LEU A 421 0.80 12.01 -7.60
CA LEU A 421 0.33 11.72 -6.25
C LEU A 421 -1.19 11.67 -6.28
N ARG A 422 -1.77 10.54 -5.87
CA ARG A 422 -3.21 10.39 -5.69
C ARG A 422 -3.51 10.15 -4.22
N LEU A 423 -4.42 10.95 -3.67
CA LEU A 423 -4.88 10.84 -2.29
C LEU A 423 -6.32 10.31 -2.31
N GLU A 424 -6.54 9.14 -1.73
CA GLU A 424 -7.85 8.53 -1.66
C GLU A 424 -8.39 8.55 -0.23
N PHE A 425 -9.42 9.36 -0.04
CA PHE A 425 -10.05 9.59 1.23
C PHE A 425 -11.17 8.58 1.49
N GLU A 426 -11.26 8.11 2.73
CA GLU A 426 -12.41 7.34 3.20
C GLU A 426 -13.68 8.21 3.22
N PRO A 427 -14.88 7.61 3.26
CA PRO A 427 -16.13 8.35 3.46
C PRO A 427 -16.10 9.21 4.74
N ASP A 428 -16.78 10.36 4.75
CA ASP A 428 -16.87 11.16 5.98
C ASP A 428 -17.86 10.48 6.95
N PRO A 429 -17.43 10.11 8.17
CA PRO A 429 -18.32 9.49 9.15
C PRO A 429 -19.53 10.36 9.56
N PHE A 430 -19.58 11.64 9.20
CA PHE A 430 -20.72 12.52 9.46
C PHE A 430 -21.64 12.75 8.23
N GLU A 431 -21.26 12.28 7.04
CA GLU A 431 -22.09 12.42 5.83
C GLU A 431 -23.18 11.33 5.72
N GLU A 432 -23.01 10.18 6.37
CA GLU A 432 -24.01 9.09 6.37
C GLU A 432 -25.38 9.48 6.96
N GLY A 433 -25.48 10.62 7.66
CA GLY A 433 -26.74 11.16 8.20
C GLY A 433 -27.50 12.08 7.24
N PHE A 434 -26.89 12.55 6.15
CA PHE A 434 -27.53 13.51 5.24
C PHE A 434 -28.12 12.85 3.98
N SER A 435 -27.71 11.63 3.62
CA SER A 435 -28.25 10.93 2.43
C SER A 435 -29.61 10.26 2.61
N MET A 436 -30.23 10.31 3.81
CA MET A 436 -31.64 9.91 4.02
C MET A 436 -32.59 11.12 4.05
N ALA A 437 -32.08 12.34 3.87
CA ALA A 437 -32.88 13.58 3.90
C ALA A 437 -33.25 14.08 2.49
N GLU A 438 -33.04 13.28 1.44
CA GLU A 438 -33.47 13.62 0.07
C GLU A 438 -34.97 13.33 -0.20
N ASP A 439 -35.69 12.77 0.77
CA ASP A 439 -37.16 12.63 0.76
C ASP A 439 -37.87 13.64 1.70
N LEU A 440 -37.22 14.75 2.07
CA LEU A 440 -37.90 15.86 2.72
C LEU A 440 -38.53 16.76 1.66
N ASP A 441 -39.83 16.56 1.45
CA ASP A 441 -40.67 17.25 0.49
C ASP A 441 -40.57 18.77 0.69
N ALA A 442 -39.96 19.47 -0.27
CA ALA A 442 -39.74 20.91 -0.20
C ALA A 442 -41.06 21.70 -0.05
N GLU A 443 -42.18 21.09 -0.42
CA GLU A 443 -43.53 21.63 -0.27
C GLU A 443 -44.03 21.58 1.19
N GLU A 444 -43.59 20.61 2.01
CA GLU A 444 -43.94 20.52 3.44
C GLU A 444 -43.18 21.57 4.28
N LEU A 445 -41.95 21.88 3.88
CA LEU A 445 -41.10 22.91 4.50
C LEU A 445 -41.58 24.34 4.20
N LEU A 446 -42.20 24.58 3.04
CA LEU A 446 -42.79 25.88 2.69
C LEU A 446 -44.16 26.12 3.36
N ASN A 447 -44.86 25.04 3.74
CA ASN A 447 -46.19 25.09 4.37
C ASN A 447 -46.15 25.09 5.91
N SER A 448 -45.01 24.74 6.53
CA SER A 448 -44.78 24.91 7.96
C SER A 448 -44.43 26.37 8.27
N GLY A 449 -45.44 27.22 8.15
CA GLY A 449 -45.34 28.64 8.43
C GLY A 449 -44.98 28.91 9.89
N ASP A 450 -43.70 29.12 10.16
CA ASP A 450 -43.23 29.83 11.34
C ASP A 450 -42.60 31.17 10.96
N LYS A 451 -43.05 32.19 11.68
CA LYS A 451 -42.85 33.60 11.36
C LYS A 451 -41.40 34.04 11.59
N GLY A 452 -40.82 34.60 10.54
CA GLY A 452 -39.98 35.80 10.60
C GLY A 452 -38.59 35.66 11.23
N PHE A 453 -37.60 35.29 10.42
CA PHE A 453 -36.22 35.73 10.62
C PHE A 453 -35.89 36.79 9.55
N SER A 454 -35.93 38.07 9.93
CA SER A 454 -35.39 39.17 9.11
C SER A 454 -34.00 39.51 9.62
N PHE A 455 -33.02 39.65 8.72
CA PHE A 455 -31.60 39.80 9.04
C PHE A 455 -31.15 41.28 9.18
N PHE A 456 -32.04 42.25 9.00
CA PHE A 456 -31.70 43.68 9.06
C PHE A 456 -32.90 44.52 9.53
N GLU A 457 -32.84 45.01 10.79
CA GLU A 457 -33.63 46.07 11.46
C GLU A 457 -33.44 45.79 12.98
N ASP A 458 -32.71 46.51 13.82
CA ASP A 458 -32.44 47.94 13.92
C ASP A 458 -31.08 48.19 14.63
N GLU A 459 -30.24 49.04 14.06
CA GLU A 459 -29.32 49.87 14.84
C GLU A 459 -30.02 51.21 15.12
N VAL A 460 -29.97 51.66 16.39
CA VAL A 460 -29.89 53.05 16.89
C VAL A 460 -30.78 53.28 18.14
N GLN A 461 -30.17 53.25 19.34
CA GLN A 461 -30.18 54.29 20.42
C GLN A 461 -29.82 53.75 21.83
N GLN A 462 -28.58 54.05 22.27
CA GLN A 462 -28.16 54.71 23.54
C GLN A 462 -29.12 54.60 24.78
N GLN A 463 -28.75 54.19 26.01
CA GLN A 463 -27.68 54.65 26.93
C GLN A 463 -27.62 53.77 28.26
N PRO A 464 -26.60 53.92 29.15
CA PRO A 464 -26.15 53.01 30.26
C PRO A 464 -26.77 53.37 31.65
N PRO A 465 -26.59 52.68 32.83
CA PRO A 465 -25.29 52.28 33.43
C PRO A 465 -25.18 51.14 34.53
N ARG A 466 -23.91 50.73 34.76
CA ARG A 466 -23.19 50.52 36.07
C ARG A 466 -23.20 49.18 36.86
N PRO A 467 -22.13 48.95 37.69
CA PRO A 467 -21.54 47.65 38.02
C PRO A 467 -21.66 47.25 39.50
N SER A 468 -21.42 45.97 39.79
CA SER A 468 -21.01 45.43 41.11
C SER A 468 -20.89 43.90 40.99
N SER A 469 -19.99 43.15 41.62
CA SER A 469 -18.92 43.43 42.58
C SER A 469 -18.10 42.15 42.70
N VAL A 470 -16.77 42.28 42.69
CA VAL A 470 -15.82 41.26 43.11
C VAL A 470 -15.93 41.10 44.64
N ILE A 471 -16.13 39.87 45.12
CA ILE A 471 -15.78 39.48 46.49
C ILE A 471 -14.95 38.21 46.39
N GLY A 472 -13.66 38.34 46.70
CA GLY A 472 -12.82 37.21 47.06
C GLY A 472 -12.99 36.84 48.52
N ARG A 473 -12.69 35.58 48.86
CA ARG A 473 -12.06 35.28 50.15
C ARG A 473 -11.32 33.94 50.12
N THR A 474 -10.06 34.11 50.45
CA THR A 474 -8.95 33.21 50.71
C THR A 474 -9.13 32.38 51.99
N LEU A 475 -8.51 31.18 52.00
CA LEU A 475 -7.65 30.56 53.06
C LEU A 475 -8.10 29.23 53.70
N ASN A 476 -7.12 28.31 53.69
CA ASN A 476 -6.74 27.34 54.74
C ASN A 476 -7.70 26.16 54.99
N SER A 477 -7.28 24.92 55.29
CA SER A 477 -6.00 24.33 55.70
C SER A 477 -6.09 22.78 55.60
N SER A 478 -4.93 22.14 55.79
CA SER A 478 -4.72 20.86 56.51
C SER A 478 -5.07 19.52 55.83
N LEU A 479 -4.00 18.75 55.62
CA LEU A 479 -3.91 17.31 55.34
C LEU A 479 -4.73 16.44 56.33
N PRO A 480 -4.97 15.18 55.97
CA PRO A 480 -4.22 14.17 56.70
C PRO A 480 -3.44 13.22 55.78
N ILE A 481 -2.20 12.98 56.21
CA ILE A 481 -1.36 11.86 55.86
C ILE A 481 -2.09 10.60 56.35
N GLN A 482 -2.40 9.67 55.45
CA GLN A 482 -2.62 8.28 55.79
C GLN A 482 -1.57 7.44 55.05
N SER A 483 -0.68 6.90 55.86
CA SER A 483 0.16 5.76 55.56
C SER A 483 -0.72 4.51 55.43
N GLU A 484 -0.76 3.91 54.25
CA GLU A 484 -1.04 2.47 54.13
C GLU A 484 0.07 1.82 53.31
N ASP A 485 0.55 0.74 53.91
CA ASP A 485 1.70 -0.05 53.53
C ASP A 485 1.28 -1.17 52.56
N GLU A 486 2.22 -1.50 51.68
CA GLU A 486 2.44 -2.79 51.03
C GLU A 486 1.37 -3.50 50.16
N SER A 487 1.83 -3.71 48.90
CA SER A 487 1.73 -4.97 48.14
C SER A 487 0.65 -5.15 47.08
N VAL A 488 0.48 -4.17 46.18
CA VAL A 488 0.02 -4.51 44.82
C VAL A 488 1.23 -4.81 43.97
N ARG A 489 1.49 -6.10 43.72
CA ARG A 489 2.45 -6.54 42.71
C ARG A 489 2.03 -5.93 41.37
N HIS A 490 2.73 -4.90 40.92
CA HIS A 490 2.69 -4.51 39.51
C HIS A 490 3.34 -5.64 38.71
N GLU A 491 2.52 -6.57 38.22
CA GLU A 491 2.92 -7.47 37.16
C GLU A 491 3.28 -6.65 35.93
N PRO A 492 4.34 -7.01 35.18
CA PRO A 492 4.90 -6.12 34.20
C PRO A 492 3.94 -5.94 33.02
N GLU A 493 3.55 -4.69 32.76
CA GLU A 493 2.87 -4.24 31.52
C GLU A 493 3.72 -4.43 30.25
N TYR A 494 4.88 -5.06 30.41
CA TYR A 494 5.91 -5.26 29.42
C TYR A 494 6.23 -6.75 29.34
N LEU A 495 6.13 -7.32 28.14
CA LEU A 495 6.69 -8.61 27.82
C LEU A 495 8.16 -8.40 27.47
N SER A 496 9.07 -9.07 28.19
CA SER A 496 10.46 -9.14 27.75
C SER A 496 10.52 -10.12 26.57
N ALA A 497 10.70 -9.57 25.37
CA ALA A 497 10.98 -10.36 24.18
C ALA A 497 12.49 -10.45 24.01
N ASP A 498 13.00 -11.68 23.96
CA ASP A 498 14.39 -11.91 23.58
C ASP A 498 14.51 -11.62 22.08
N VAL A 499 15.16 -10.51 21.74
CA VAL A 499 15.47 -10.16 20.36
C VAL A 499 16.95 -10.44 20.15
N SER A 500 17.25 -11.42 19.30
CA SER A 500 18.62 -11.66 18.87
C SER A 500 18.98 -10.61 17.83
N LEU A 501 19.88 -9.70 18.21
CA LEU A 501 20.52 -8.75 17.31
C LEU A 501 22.02 -9.03 17.39
N ASP A 502 22.64 -9.36 16.27
CA ASP A 502 24.09 -9.58 16.15
C ASP A 502 24.69 -10.58 17.18
N GLU A 503 24.04 -11.74 17.35
CA GLU A 503 24.44 -12.79 18.32
C GLU A 503 24.46 -12.35 19.80
N GLN A 504 23.98 -11.14 20.12
CA GLN A 504 23.63 -10.74 21.48
C GLN A 504 22.12 -10.88 21.69
N LEU A 505 21.75 -11.74 22.66
CA LEU A 505 20.39 -11.80 23.19
C LEU A 505 20.11 -10.49 23.92
N THR A 506 19.42 -9.57 23.25
CA THR A 506 19.03 -8.30 23.83
C THR A 506 17.57 -8.40 24.27
N LYS A 507 17.32 -8.22 25.56
CA LYS A 507 15.95 -8.19 26.09
C LYS A 507 15.29 -6.86 25.77
N VAL A 508 14.36 -6.88 24.82
CA VAL A 508 13.54 -5.71 24.49
C VAL A 508 12.25 -5.80 25.28
N GLN A 509 11.94 -4.76 26.04
CA GLN A 509 10.66 -4.66 26.74
C GLN A 509 9.59 -4.15 25.77
N VAL A 510 8.65 -5.04 25.45
CA VAL A 510 7.51 -4.75 24.57
C VAL A 510 6.28 -4.56 25.44
N TRP A 511 5.75 -3.34 25.48
CA TRP A 511 4.52 -3.06 26.23
C TRP A 511 3.30 -3.74 25.58
N ILE A 512 2.54 -4.50 26.36
CA ILE A 512 1.41 -5.31 25.88
C ILE A 512 0.04 -4.74 26.30
N GLY A 513 0.01 -3.51 26.79
CA GLY A 513 -1.20 -2.90 27.33
C GLY A 513 -1.50 -3.33 28.77
N PRO A 514 -2.34 -2.57 29.49
CA PRO A 514 -2.86 -3.02 30.77
C PRO A 514 -3.76 -4.23 30.52
N LYS A 515 -3.64 -5.28 31.35
CA LYS A 515 -4.65 -6.34 31.42
C LYS A 515 -5.97 -5.68 31.85
N VAL A 516 -6.89 -5.51 30.93
CA VAL A 516 -8.29 -5.25 31.29
C VAL A 516 -8.79 -6.53 31.96
N SER A 517 -9.02 -6.48 33.26
CA SER A 517 -9.68 -7.56 33.98
C SER A 517 -11.05 -7.79 33.35
N ASP A 518 -11.31 -9.03 32.94
CA ASP A 518 -12.63 -9.45 32.47
C ASP A 518 -13.70 -8.98 33.46
N ASN A 519 -14.69 -8.25 32.96
CA ASN A 519 -15.80 -7.57 33.66
C ASN A 519 -15.50 -6.16 34.20
N SER A 520 -15.55 -5.16 33.32
CA SER A 520 -16.37 -3.98 33.59
C SER A 520 -16.71 -3.24 32.30
N VAL A 521 -17.96 -2.81 32.22
CA VAL A 521 -18.52 -1.94 31.18
C VAL A 521 -17.70 -0.66 31.11
N VAL A 522 -17.39 -0.24 29.88
CA VAL A 522 -16.61 0.95 29.50
C VAL A 522 -17.16 2.19 30.23
N ASP A 523 -16.51 2.58 31.33
CA ASP A 523 -16.76 3.84 32.00
C ASP A 523 -15.89 4.93 31.34
N THR A 524 -16.55 5.86 30.68
CA THR A 524 -15.99 6.94 29.85
C THR A 524 -15.27 8.03 30.66
N ARG A 525 -15.01 7.80 31.95
CA ARG A 525 -14.30 8.73 32.86
C ARG A 525 -12.87 8.31 33.23
N GLY A 526 -12.39 7.17 32.74
CA GLY A 526 -11.04 6.66 33.02
C GLY A 526 -9.91 7.14 32.09
N TYR A 527 -10.16 8.05 31.15
CA TYR A 527 -9.17 8.40 30.11
C TYR A 527 -8.17 9.51 30.48
N THR A 528 -8.19 10.02 31.71
CA THR A 528 -7.21 11.01 32.21
C THR A 528 -5.99 10.37 32.89
N LEU A 529 -6.03 9.06 33.20
CA LEU A 529 -4.94 8.30 33.84
C LEU A 529 -3.97 7.64 32.85
N LEU A 530 -4.01 8.03 31.56
CA LEU A 530 -2.97 7.72 30.56
C LEU A 530 -1.84 8.77 30.55
N SER A 531 -1.70 9.56 31.61
CA SER A 531 -0.71 10.62 31.72
C SER A 531 0.19 10.43 32.94
N LEU A 532 1.50 10.57 32.69
CA LEU A 532 2.63 10.67 33.62
C LEU A 532 3.33 9.36 34.03
N GLY A 533 4.58 9.27 33.59
CA GLY A 533 5.57 8.28 34.00
C GLY A 533 6.90 8.50 33.29
N ILE A 534 7.49 9.71 33.40
CA ILE A 534 8.91 9.91 33.14
C ILE A 534 9.66 9.48 34.41
N SER A 535 10.59 8.55 34.29
CA SER A 535 11.78 8.55 35.15
C SER A 535 12.99 7.98 34.40
N HIS A 536 14.02 8.80 34.42
CA HIS A 536 15.37 8.69 33.87
C HIS A 536 16.05 7.31 33.92
N GLY A 537 16.92 7.11 32.92
CA GLY A 537 18.03 6.17 32.94
C GLY A 537 19.04 6.54 31.85
N VAL A 538 19.71 7.69 32.01
CA VAL A 538 20.90 8.05 31.23
C VAL A 538 22.04 7.17 31.73
N VAL A 539 22.60 6.34 30.85
CA VAL A 539 23.98 5.85 30.99
C VAL A 539 24.71 6.26 29.72
N HIS A 540 25.49 7.32 29.84
CA HIS A 540 26.52 7.69 28.88
C HIS A 540 27.58 6.59 28.85
N GLY A 541 27.85 6.06 27.66
CA GLY A 541 29.03 5.25 27.37
C GLY A 541 29.56 5.68 26.01
N GLY A 542 30.43 6.68 26.02
CA GLY A 542 31.04 7.24 24.82
C GLY A 542 32.30 7.98 25.22
N ASP A 543 33.39 7.22 25.35
CA ASP A 543 34.75 7.75 25.42
C ASP A 543 35.03 8.53 24.13
N ALA A 544 35.25 9.83 24.27
CA ALA A 544 35.86 10.66 23.26
C ALA A 544 37.39 10.59 23.41
N PRO A 545 38.17 10.47 22.32
CA PRO A 545 39.62 10.62 22.41
C PRO A 545 39.98 12.11 22.52
N ASP A 546 40.75 12.41 23.58
CA ASP A 546 41.40 13.68 23.87
C ASP A 546 42.40 14.03 22.75
N TYR A 547 42.15 15.11 22.01
CA TYR A 547 43.18 15.83 21.26
C TYR A 547 43.53 17.11 22.03
N ARG A 548 44.67 17.08 22.75
CA ARG A 548 45.36 18.29 23.20
C ARG A 548 46.65 18.47 22.42
N ASN A 549 46.71 19.66 21.82
CA ASN A 549 47.88 20.29 21.24
C ASN A 549 49.09 20.27 22.18
N ALA A 550 50.26 19.96 21.62
CA ALA A 550 51.53 20.47 22.08
C ALA A 550 52.24 21.09 20.87
N ASP A 551 52.39 22.41 20.91
CA ASP A 551 53.20 23.20 19.98
C ASP A 551 54.70 23.01 20.22
N ALA A 552 55.45 23.21 19.12
CA ALA A 552 56.82 23.74 19.01
C ALA A 552 58.01 22.95 19.63
N ASP A 553 58.94 22.47 18.79
CA ASP A 553 60.10 23.27 18.38
C ASP A 553 61.00 22.56 17.33
N GLN A 554 61.63 23.40 16.51
CA GLN A 554 62.55 23.21 15.38
C GLN A 554 63.94 22.64 15.78
N PRO A 555 64.91 22.36 14.85
CA PRO A 555 65.05 22.85 13.46
C PRO A 555 65.08 21.81 12.34
#